data_AF-A0A2T6G1K4-F1
#
_entry.id   AF-A0A2T6G1K4-F1
#
_cell.length_a   1.000
_cell.length_b   1.000
_cell.length_c   1.000
_cell.angle_alpha   90.00
_cell.angle_beta   90.00
_cell.angle_gamma   90.00
#
_symmetry.space_group_name_H-M   'P 1'
#
loop_
_entity.id
_entity.type
_entity.pdbx_description
1 polymer ?
#
loop_
_entity_poly.entity_id
_entity_poly.type
_entity_poly.pdbx_seq_one_letter_code
_entity_poly.pdbx_strand_id
1 'polypeptide(L)'
;MNVEDYTFPAYENVIRPLFDASIQAFVYRGTSEEHEGAFGELVGKPIDMKQEDILIPYKGKYRFDKTKECISGHEYIWHARSYKRGSIVLILPNDFDFSAVFTYCYSPSFDETPHMGQSPGAVKLCRETKDNHIAVIFSASNGIENMGIYASDETINKIADLAESLCDELKDMTL
;
A
#
# COMPACT_ATOMS: atom_id res chain seq x y z
N MET A 1 -9.33 26.90 3.54
CA MET A 1 -9.34 25.84 2.50
C MET A 1 -9.71 24.57 3.24
N ASN A 2 -10.92 24.03 2.99
CA ASN A 2 -11.39 22.85 3.72
C ASN A 2 -10.57 21.64 3.25
N VAL A 3 -10.06 20.87 4.19
CA VAL A 3 -9.22 19.67 3.97
C VAL A 3 -9.99 18.55 3.24
N GLU A 4 -11.30 18.70 3.11
CA GLU A 4 -12.23 17.68 2.59
C GLU A 4 -12.26 17.56 1.05
N ASP A 5 -11.72 18.52 0.29
CA ASP A 5 -11.68 18.48 -1.18
C ASP A 5 -10.31 18.07 -1.76
N TYR A 6 -9.37 17.67 -0.92
CA TYR A 6 -8.07 17.16 -1.38
C TYR A 6 -8.21 15.66 -1.72
N THR A 7 -8.79 15.33 -2.88
CA THR A 7 -8.51 14.03 -3.50
C THR A 7 -7.03 14.02 -3.85
N PHE A 8 -6.23 13.44 -2.95
CA PHE A 8 -4.80 13.27 -3.17
C PHE A 8 -4.64 12.49 -4.49
N PRO A 9 -3.95 13.04 -5.51
CA PRO A 9 -3.86 12.38 -6.82
C PRO A 9 -3.37 10.93 -6.72
N ALA A 10 -2.63 10.58 -5.68
CA ALA A 10 -2.19 9.22 -5.40
C ALA A 10 -3.35 8.21 -5.20
N TYR A 11 -4.54 8.61 -4.73
CA TYR A 11 -5.67 7.66 -4.64
C TYR A 11 -6.12 7.19 -6.02
N GLU A 12 -6.29 8.14 -6.94
CA GLU A 12 -6.80 7.84 -8.28
C GLU A 12 -5.70 7.34 -9.22
N ASN A 13 -4.45 7.79 -9.04
CA ASN A 13 -3.35 7.47 -9.97
C ASN A 13 -2.36 6.42 -9.45
N VAL A 14 -2.38 6.09 -8.16
CA VAL A 14 -1.53 5.03 -7.57
C VAL A 14 -2.39 3.91 -7.00
N ILE A 15 -3.26 4.21 -6.03
CA ILE A 15 -4.05 3.16 -5.35
C ILE A 15 -5.05 2.51 -6.29
N ARG A 16 -5.87 3.29 -7.02
CA ARG A 16 -6.92 2.74 -7.87
C ARG A 16 -6.38 1.82 -8.97
N PRO A 17 -5.35 2.20 -9.76
CA PRO A 17 -4.82 1.30 -10.79
C PRO A 17 -4.27 -0.01 -10.22
N LEU A 18 -3.55 0.07 -9.08
CA LEU A 18 -3.03 -1.12 -8.41
C LEU A 18 -4.16 -1.99 -7.83
N PHE A 19 -5.15 -1.38 -7.19
CA PHE A 19 -6.27 -2.08 -6.59
C PHE A 19 -7.13 -2.77 -7.65
N ASP A 20 -7.49 -2.07 -8.72
CA ASP A 20 -8.33 -2.57 -9.80
C ASP A 20 -7.67 -3.76 -10.51
N ALA A 21 -6.36 -3.67 -10.77
CA ALA A 21 -5.58 -4.76 -11.37
C ALA A 21 -5.29 -5.92 -10.41
N SER A 22 -5.40 -5.72 -9.10
CA SER A 22 -5.06 -6.76 -8.13
C SER A 22 -5.97 -8.00 -8.23
N ILE A 23 -5.37 -9.17 -8.19
CA ILE A 23 -6.07 -10.45 -8.07
C ILE A 23 -6.65 -10.56 -6.65
N GLN A 24 -5.88 -10.13 -5.65
CA GLN A 24 -6.28 -10.10 -4.25
C GLN A 24 -5.68 -8.88 -3.55
N ALA A 25 -6.47 -8.29 -2.66
CA ALA A 25 -6.06 -7.16 -1.84
C ALA A 25 -6.37 -7.46 -0.37
N PHE A 26 -5.40 -7.20 0.51
CA PHE A 26 -5.51 -7.45 1.95
C PHE A 26 -5.11 -6.25 2.78
N VAL A 27 -5.77 -6.06 3.92
CA VAL A 27 -5.34 -5.17 4.99
C VAL A 27 -5.12 -5.97 6.26
N TYR A 28 -3.97 -5.73 6.89
CA TYR A 28 -3.57 -6.35 8.14
C TYR A 28 -3.83 -5.40 9.28
N ARG A 29 -4.51 -5.87 10.34
CA ARG A 29 -4.78 -5.15 11.60
C ARG A 29 -5.53 -3.82 11.42
N GLY A 30 -6.41 -3.53 12.36
CA GLY A 30 -6.84 -2.16 12.68
C GLY A 30 -6.50 -1.87 14.14
N THR A 31 -6.45 -0.61 14.55
CA THR A 31 -6.40 -0.25 15.97
C THR A 31 -7.82 -0.22 16.51
N SER A 32 -8.08 -0.95 17.59
CA SER A 32 -9.35 -0.88 18.33
C SER A 32 -9.35 0.22 19.39
N GLU A 33 -8.19 0.80 19.67
CA GLU A 33 -7.97 1.82 20.70
C GLU A 33 -7.20 3.00 20.11
N GLU A 34 -7.41 4.17 20.70
CA GLU A 34 -6.56 5.33 20.44
C GLU A 34 -5.14 5.02 20.91
N HIS A 35 -4.14 5.47 20.18
CA HIS A 35 -2.75 5.27 20.56
C HIS A 35 -2.08 6.61 20.81
N GLU A 36 -1.17 6.62 21.77
CA GLU A 36 -0.38 7.78 22.12
C GLU A 36 0.64 8.04 21.00
N GLY A 37 0.57 9.22 20.39
CA GLY A 37 1.52 9.69 19.40
C GLY A 37 2.90 9.97 20.01
N ALA A 38 3.86 10.30 19.15
CA ALA A 38 5.25 10.55 19.56
C ALA A 38 5.42 11.70 20.59
N PHE A 39 4.38 12.53 20.78
CA PHE A 39 4.36 13.68 21.68
C PHE A 39 3.36 13.56 22.84
N GLY A 40 2.86 12.35 23.13
CA GLY A 40 1.98 12.11 24.29
C GLY A 40 0.50 12.46 24.07
N GLU A 41 0.13 12.88 22.85
CA GLU A 41 -1.25 13.15 22.46
C GLU A 41 -1.92 11.85 22.00
N LEU A 42 -3.18 11.61 22.37
CA LEU A 42 -3.96 10.51 21.80
C LEU A 42 -4.25 10.82 20.33
N VAL A 43 -3.67 10.04 19.42
CA VAL A 43 -3.81 10.25 17.98
C VAL A 43 -4.79 9.23 17.40
N GLY A 44 -5.87 9.77 16.83
CA GLY A 44 -6.64 9.12 15.80
C GLY A 44 -7.76 8.19 16.26
N LYS A 45 -8.96 8.37 15.68
CA LYS A 45 -10.08 7.44 15.83
C LYS A 45 -9.63 6.00 15.44
N PRO A 46 -9.95 4.99 16.27
CA PRO A 46 -9.78 3.58 15.95
C PRO A 46 -10.38 3.20 14.60
N ILE A 47 -9.79 2.22 13.91
CA ILE A 47 -10.40 1.56 12.74
C ILE A 47 -10.75 0.15 13.16
N ASP A 48 -12.03 -0.07 13.50
CA ASP A 48 -12.55 -1.42 13.72
C ASP A 48 -12.84 -2.07 12.38
N MET A 49 -11.85 -2.81 11.86
CA MET A 49 -11.93 -3.53 10.59
C MET A 49 -13.13 -4.47 10.47
N LYS A 50 -13.79 -4.86 11.58
CA LYS A 50 -14.99 -5.69 11.54
C LYS A 50 -16.25 -4.93 11.16
N GLN A 51 -16.25 -3.60 11.35
CA GLN A 51 -17.37 -2.72 11.03
C GLN A 51 -17.26 -2.15 9.61
N GLU A 52 -16.09 -2.27 8.99
CA GLU A 52 -15.85 -1.88 7.61
C GLU A 52 -16.52 -2.86 6.66
N ASP A 53 -17.58 -2.42 5.99
CA ASP A 53 -18.38 -3.28 5.12
C ASP A 53 -17.64 -3.65 3.81
N ILE A 54 -16.59 -2.92 3.47
CA ILE A 54 -15.66 -3.20 2.35
C ILE A 54 -14.62 -4.28 2.69
N LEU A 55 -14.64 -4.83 3.92
CA LEU A 55 -13.68 -5.82 4.39
C LEU A 55 -14.33 -7.16 4.76
N ILE A 56 -13.71 -8.24 4.31
CA ILE A 56 -14.12 -9.61 4.61
C ILE A 56 -13.04 -10.28 5.49
N PRO A 57 -13.37 -10.77 6.70
CA PRO A 57 -12.42 -11.49 7.54
C PRO A 57 -11.80 -12.69 6.83
N TYR A 58 -10.47 -12.81 6.87
CA TYR A 58 -9.73 -13.86 6.17
C TYR A 58 -8.43 -14.24 6.89
N LYS A 59 -8.43 -15.38 7.61
CA LYS A 59 -7.22 -16.01 8.21
C LYS A 59 -6.30 -15.02 8.95
N GLY A 60 -6.85 -14.25 9.90
CA GLY A 60 -6.08 -13.30 10.73
C GLY A 60 -5.74 -11.97 10.06
N LYS A 61 -6.31 -11.70 8.88
CA LYS A 61 -6.30 -10.42 8.16
C LYS A 61 -7.68 -10.18 7.54
N TYR A 62 -7.84 -9.10 6.79
CA TYR A 62 -9.06 -8.81 6.05
C TYR A 62 -8.75 -8.72 4.56
N ARG A 63 -9.64 -9.25 3.73
CA ARG A 63 -9.59 -9.10 2.28
C ARG A 63 -10.54 -7.98 1.89
N PHE A 64 -10.11 -7.09 0.99
CA PHE A 64 -11.03 -6.10 0.42
C PHE A 64 -12.08 -6.78 -0.45
N ASP A 65 -13.33 -6.35 -0.32
CA ASP A 65 -14.44 -6.80 -1.15
C ASP A 65 -14.44 -6.02 -2.47
N LYS A 66 -13.79 -6.59 -3.49
CA LYS A 66 -13.70 -5.99 -4.84
C LYS A 66 -15.05 -5.80 -5.55
N THR A 67 -16.17 -6.24 -4.97
CA THR A 67 -17.51 -5.95 -5.49
C THR A 67 -18.04 -4.59 -5.04
N LYS A 68 -17.33 -3.88 -4.16
CA LYS A 68 -17.68 -2.58 -3.59
C LYS A 68 -16.64 -1.51 -3.92
N GLU A 69 -17.04 -0.24 -3.82
CA GLU A 69 -16.10 0.88 -3.84
C GLU A 69 -15.26 0.85 -2.55
N CYS A 70 -13.95 0.62 -2.70
CA CYS A 70 -13.04 0.38 -1.57
C CYS A 70 -12.06 1.53 -1.33
N ILE A 71 -12.11 2.58 -2.15
CA ILE A 71 -11.14 3.69 -2.16
C ILE A 71 -11.87 4.99 -1.85
N SER A 72 -12.81 5.39 -2.70
CA SER A 72 -13.55 6.64 -2.53
C SER A 72 -14.48 6.56 -1.32
N GLY A 73 -14.34 7.48 -0.38
CA GLY A 73 -15.04 7.45 0.92
C GLY A 73 -14.41 6.51 1.95
N HIS A 74 -13.36 5.77 1.57
CA HIS A 74 -12.60 4.85 2.43
C HIS A 74 -11.11 5.19 2.50
N GLU A 75 -10.74 6.42 2.12
CA GLU A 75 -9.36 6.89 2.02
C GLU A 75 -8.60 6.74 3.34
N TYR A 76 -9.30 6.86 4.47
CA TYR A 76 -8.73 6.70 5.82
C TYR A 76 -8.06 5.35 6.07
N ILE A 77 -8.45 4.27 5.36
CA ILE A 77 -7.79 2.96 5.43
C ILE A 77 -6.47 3.01 4.65
N TRP A 78 -6.46 3.67 3.51
CA TRP A 78 -5.30 3.80 2.64
C TRP A 78 -4.26 4.77 3.22
N HIS A 79 -4.68 5.77 3.99
CA HIS A 79 -3.84 6.72 4.70
C HIS A 79 -2.78 6.02 5.58
N ALA A 80 -1.52 6.18 5.20
CA ALA A 80 -0.42 5.43 5.77
C ALA A 80 0.36 6.17 6.86
N ARG A 81 -0.05 7.35 7.32
CA ARG A 81 0.71 8.13 8.34
C ARG A 81 0.13 8.07 9.75
N SER A 82 -0.78 7.14 10.00
CA SER A 82 -1.56 7.13 11.24
C SER A 82 -1.40 5.87 12.08
N TYR A 83 -0.70 4.83 11.60
CA TYR A 83 -0.60 3.52 12.26
C TYR A 83 -1.96 2.88 12.68
N LYS A 84 -3.09 3.46 12.25
CA LYS A 84 -4.45 2.98 12.54
C LYS A 84 -4.75 1.63 11.91
N ARG A 85 -3.94 1.25 10.92
CA ARG A 85 -3.94 -0.07 10.29
C ARG A 85 -2.50 -0.55 10.13
N GLY A 86 -2.33 -1.87 10.02
CA GLY A 86 -1.06 -2.49 9.66
C GLY A 86 -0.79 -2.36 8.16
N SER A 87 -0.15 -3.35 7.53
CA SER A 87 0.16 -3.24 6.10
C SER A 87 -1.05 -3.50 5.21
N ILE A 88 -1.06 -2.88 4.03
CA ILE A 88 -1.91 -3.31 2.91
C ILE A 88 -1.03 -4.07 1.92
N VAL A 89 -1.53 -5.19 1.41
CA VAL A 89 -0.85 -5.99 0.37
C VAL A 89 -1.77 -6.16 -0.82
N LEU A 90 -1.29 -5.82 -2.01
CA LEU A 90 -1.94 -6.05 -3.29
C LEU A 90 -1.16 -7.12 -4.06
N ILE A 91 -1.83 -8.16 -4.51
CA ILE A 91 -1.27 -9.21 -5.36
C ILE A 91 -1.71 -8.92 -6.80
N LEU A 92 -0.76 -8.62 -7.67
CA LEU A 92 -0.93 -8.24 -9.07
C LEU A 92 -0.52 -9.40 -9.99
N PRO A 93 -1.01 -9.45 -11.24
CA PRO A 93 -0.47 -10.36 -12.24
C PRO A 93 1.00 -10.01 -12.56
N ASN A 94 1.79 -10.99 -13.02
CA ASN A 94 3.23 -10.80 -13.29
C ASN A 94 3.55 -9.81 -14.42
N ASP A 95 2.58 -9.56 -15.29
CA ASP A 95 2.69 -8.67 -16.45
C ASP A 95 2.07 -7.29 -16.21
N PHE A 96 1.79 -6.93 -14.96
CA PHE A 96 1.27 -5.61 -14.62
C PHE A 96 2.25 -4.50 -15.02
N ASP A 97 1.76 -3.51 -15.78
CA ASP A 97 2.52 -2.35 -16.22
C ASP A 97 2.46 -1.22 -15.18
N PHE A 98 3.60 -0.92 -14.56
CA PHE A 98 3.73 0.15 -13.56
C PHE A 98 3.89 1.55 -14.18
N SER A 99 3.98 1.69 -15.50
CA SER A 99 4.34 2.96 -16.15
C SER A 99 3.46 4.13 -15.71
N ALA A 100 2.14 3.93 -15.68
CA ALA A 100 1.21 4.98 -15.26
C ALA A 100 1.34 5.28 -13.74
N VAL A 101 1.57 4.26 -12.92
CA VAL A 101 1.66 4.39 -11.46
C VAL A 101 2.94 5.12 -11.05
N PHE A 102 4.07 4.79 -11.65
CA PHE A 102 5.37 5.34 -11.28
C PHE A 102 5.52 6.84 -11.57
N THR A 103 4.75 7.39 -12.52
CA THR A 103 4.70 8.85 -12.72
C THR A 103 4.11 9.65 -11.55
N TYR A 104 3.49 8.96 -10.59
CA TYR A 104 2.93 9.55 -9.37
C TYR A 104 3.55 8.96 -8.08
N CYS A 105 4.67 8.25 -8.21
CA CYS A 105 5.38 7.66 -7.08
C CYS A 105 6.73 8.35 -6.84
N TYR A 106 7.16 8.34 -5.59
CA TYR A 106 8.42 8.99 -5.20
C TYR A 106 9.61 8.04 -5.36
N SER A 107 9.58 6.91 -4.65
CA SER A 107 10.59 5.85 -4.75
C SER A 107 10.05 4.53 -4.19
N PRO A 108 9.77 3.52 -5.03
CA PRO A 108 9.43 2.18 -4.55
C PRO A 108 10.68 1.51 -3.96
N SER A 109 10.51 0.75 -2.87
CA SER A 109 11.54 -0.15 -2.36
C SER A 109 11.41 -1.52 -3.04
N PHE A 110 12.55 -2.06 -3.43
CA PHE A 110 12.70 -3.42 -3.95
C PHE A 110 13.41 -4.33 -2.93
N ASP A 111 13.71 -3.81 -1.74
CA ASP A 111 14.33 -4.58 -0.69
C ASP A 111 13.30 -5.46 0.01
N GLU A 112 13.69 -6.69 0.30
CA GLU A 112 12.85 -7.60 1.07
C GLU A 112 13.04 -7.40 2.59
N THR A 113 13.74 -6.35 3.02
CA THR A 113 14.07 -6.15 4.43
C THR A 113 12.85 -5.57 5.14
N PRO A 114 12.28 -6.28 6.13
CA PRO A 114 11.14 -5.76 6.87
C PRO A 114 11.52 -4.48 7.61
N HIS A 115 10.65 -3.47 7.57
CA HIS A 115 10.79 -2.26 8.39
C HIS A 115 9.63 -2.10 9.38
N MET A 116 9.78 -1.21 10.36
CA MET A 116 8.86 -1.07 11.52
C MET A 116 7.39 -0.80 11.16
N GLY A 117 7.13 -0.22 9.98
CA GLY A 117 5.78 0.02 9.47
C GLY A 117 5.13 -1.19 8.78
N GLN A 118 5.84 -2.30 8.62
CA GLN A 118 5.33 -3.48 7.92
C GLN A 118 4.87 -4.57 8.89
N SER A 119 3.67 -5.09 8.65
CA SER A 119 3.17 -6.25 9.40
C SER A 119 3.97 -7.50 9.03
N PRO A 120 4.49 -8.28 10.01
CA PRO A 120 5.28 -9.48 9.70
C PRO A 120 4.54 -10.50 8.81
N GLY A 121 3.24 -10.66 9.02
CA GLY A 121 2.39 -11.52 8.19
C GLY A 121 2.17 -10.99 6.77
N ALA A 122 2.34 -9.69 6.53
CA ALA A 122 2.26 -9.09 5.21
C ALA A 122 3.55 -9.33 4.43
N VAL A 123 4.72 -9.10 5.05
CA VAL A 123 6.03 -9.41 4.46
C VAL A 123 6.12 -10.89 4.10
N LYS A 124 5.70 -11.77 5.01
CA LYS A 124 5.65 -13.20 4.74
C LYS A 124 4.82 -13.53 3.50
N LEU A 125 3.63 -12.93 3.38
CA LEU A 125 2.77 -13.12 2.21
C LEU A 125 3.44 -12.65 0.92
N CYS A 126 4.09 -11.48 0.93
CA CYS A 126 4.80 -10.96 -0.24
C CYS A 126 5.92 -11.93 -0.70
N ARG A 127 6.75 -12.41 0.23
CA ARG A 127 7.82 -13.38 -0.08
C ARG A 127 7.30 -14.71 -0.61
N GLU A 128 6.20 -15.23 -0.07
CA GLU A 128 5.58 -16.49 -0.55
C GLU A 128 4.91 -16.32 -1.93
N THR A 129 4.60 -15.07 -2.32
CA THR A 129 3.86 -14.75 -3.54
C THR A 129 4.79 -14.44 -4.72
N LYS A 130 5.98 -13.89 -4.45
CA LYS A 130 6.85 -13.22 -5.43
C LYS A 130 7.24 -14.06 -6.65
N ASP A 131 7.34 -15.38 -6.50
CA ASP A 131 7.76 -16.26 -7.59
C ASP A 131 6.64 -16.51 -8.62
N ASN A 132 5.39 -16.24 -8.25
CA ASN A 132 4.21 -16.50 -9.09
C ASN A 132 3.43 -15.24 -9.46
N HIS A 133 3.58 -14.17 -8.69
CA HIS A 133 2.85 -12.91 -8.85
C HIS A 133 3.70 -11.75 -8.36
N ILE A 134 3.34 -10.53 -8.74
CA ILE A 134 3.90 -9.32 -8.14
C ILE A 134 3.12 -9.01 -6.86
N ALA A 135 3.80 -8.77 -5.75
CA ALA A 135 3.19 -8.32 -4.51
C ALA A 135 3.66 -6.91 -4.15
N VAL A 136 2.70 -5.99 -4.06
CA VAL A 136 2.92 -4.61 -3.61
C VAL A 136 2.50 -4.48 -2.16
N ILE A 137 3.34 -3.89 -1.32
CA ILE A 137 3.07 -3.66 0.10
C ILE A 137 3.11 -2.17 0.44
N PHE A 138 2.03 -1.68 1.04
CA PHE A 138 1.99 -0.37 1.69
C PHE A 138 2.18 -0.52 3.19
N SER A 139 3.14 0.21 3.74
CA SER A 139 3.40 0.23 5.18
C SER A 139 2.38 1.07 5.94
N ALA A 140 2.28 0.86 7.24
CA ALA A 140 1.44 1.60 8.19
C ALA A 140 1.94 3.02 8.49
N SER A 141 3.12 3.39 7.97
CA SER A 141 3.87 4.57 8.36
C SER A 141 4.31 5.49 7.22
N ASN A 142 4.47 4.96 6.01
CA ASN A 142 5.05 5.70 4.87
C ASN A 142 3.94 6.11 3.91
N GLY A 143 4.01 7.32 3.33
CA GLY A 143 3.00 7.81 2.40
C GLY A 143 2.72 6.84 1.24
N ILE A 144 1.56 6.97 0.61
CA ILE A 144 1.08 6.09 -0.48
C ILE A 144 2.02 6.07 -1.69
N GLU A 145 2.81 7.12 -1.86
CA GLU A 145 3.86 7.24 -2.88
C GLU A 145 5.09 6.36 -2.61
N ASN A 146 5.14 5.69 -1.45
CA ASN A 146 6.21 4.80 -1.02
C ASN A 146 5.65 3.39 -0.83
N MET A 147 5.96 2.49 -1.76
CA MET A 147 5.53 1.09 -1.73
C MET A 147 6.72 0.15 -1.76
N GLY A 148 6.59 -1.02 -1.14
CA GLY A 148 7.51 -2.13 -1.37
C GLY A 148 6.99 -3.01 -2.51
N ILE A 149 7.87 -3.50 -3.39
CA ILE A 149 7.50 -4.39 -4.49
C ILE A 149 8.32 -5.68 -4.36
N TYR A 150 7.63 -6.81 -4.42
CA TYR A 150 8.19 -8.16 -4.40
C TYR A 150 7.78 -8.88 -5.68
N ALA A 151 8.75 -9.41 -6.41
CA ALA A 151 8.53 -10.20 -7.62
C ALA A 151 9.70 -11.16 -7.80
N SER A 152 9.66 -12.01 -8.84
CA SER A 152 10.81 -12.81 -9.25
C SER A 152 11.98 -11.91 -9.65
N ASP A 153 13.22 -12.39 -9.53
CA ASP A 153 14.42 -11.60 -9.82
C ASP A 153 14.43 -11.02 -11.25
N GLU A 154 13.90 -11.76 -12.23
CA GLU A 154 13.76 -11.25 -13.60
C GLU A 154 12.77 -10.09 -13.70
N THR A 155 11.63 -10.21 -13.01
CA THR A 155 10.55 -9.22 -13.04
C THR A 155 10.93 -7.98 -12.25
N ILE A 156 11.56 -8.16 -11.08
CA ILE A 156 11.94 -7.04 -10.21
C ILE A 156 12.97 -6.14 -10.88
N ASN A 157 13.92 -6.69 -11.65
CA ASN A 157 14.90 -5.90 -12.38
C ASN A 157 14.22 -5.01 -13.43
N LYS A 158 13.25 -5.55 -14.19
CA LYS A 158 12.48 -4.77 -15.18
C LYS A 158 11.67 -3.66 -14.53
N ILE A 159 11.06 -3.93 -13.37
CA ILE A 159 10.29 -2.94 -12.62
C ILE A 159 11.23 -1.86 -12.06
N ALA A 160 12.41 -2.24 -11.56
CA ALA A 160 13.40 -1.31 -11.02
C ALA A 160 13.92 -0.35 -12.10
N ASP A 161 14.29 -0.87 -13.28
CA ASP A 161 14.71 -0.04 -14.43
C ASP A 161 13.60 0.95 -14.83
N LEU A 162 12.34 0.49 -14.82
CA LEU A 162 11.19 1.34 -15.14
C LEU A 162 10.99 2.43 -14.07
N ALA A 163 11.11 2.09 -12.79
CA ALA A 163 11.00 3.04 -11.68
C ALA A 163 12.07 4.13 -11.77
N GLU A 164 13.32 3.78 -12.08
CA GLU A 164 14.41 4.73 -12.28
C GLU A 164 14.10 5.76 -13.37
N SER A 165 13.43 5.34 -14.44
CA SER A 165 13.06 6.24 -15.54
C SER A 165 11.86 7.15 -15.26
N LEU A 166 10.94 6.76 -14.35
CA LEU A 166 9.62 7.38 -14.23
C LEU A 166 9.34 8.05 -12.88
N CYS A 167 9.90 7.56 -11.77
CA CYS A 167 9.68 8.12 -10.44
C CYS A 167 10.44 9.45 -10.25
N ASP A 168 9.87 10.36 -9.47
CA ASP A 168 10.36 11.75 -9.39
C ASP A 168 11.72 11.90 -8.69
N GLU A 169 12.01 11.13 -7.63
CA GLU A 169 13.31 11.23 -6.92
C GLU A 169 14.48 10.67 -7.74
N LEU A 170 14.23 9.68 -8.62
CA LEU A 170 15.26 9.04 -9.43
C LEU A 170 15.69 9.89 -10.64
N LYS A 171 14.88 10.88 -11.04
CA LYS A 171 15.24 11.87 -12.05
C LYS A 171 16.21 12.94 -11.53
N ASP A 172 16.18 13.25 -10.23
CA ASP A 172 17.00 14.31 -9.63
C ASP A 172 18.39 13.82 -9.16
N MET A 173 18.68 12.51 -9.19
CA MET A 173 20.01 11.97 -8.86
C MET A 173 20.98 11.92 -10.07
N THR A 174 20.59 12.41 -11.24
CA THR A 174 21.41 12.43 -12.47
C THR A 174 21.81 13.82 -12.96
N LEU A 175 21.88 14.82 -12.07
CA LEU A 175 22.48 16.14 -12.33
C LEU A 175 23.72 16.42 -11.48
#